data_AF-A0A0K1QB50-F1
#
_entry.id   AF-A0A0K1QB50-F1
#
_cell.length_a   1.000
_cell.length_b   1.000
_cell.length_c   1.000
_cell.angle_alpha   90.00
_cell.angle_beta   90.00
_cell.angle_gamma   90.00
#
_symmetry.space_group_name_H-M   'P 1'
#
loop_
_entity.id
_entity.type
_entity.pdbx_description
1 polymer ?
#
loop_
_entity_poly.entity_id
_entity_poly.type
_entity_poly.pdbx_seq_one_letter_code
_entity_poly.pdbx_strand_id
1 'polypeptide(L)'
;MNKVEAVESSQTPSKAVHYGLWVAQVLLALMFGMAGAMKSFTPIGELSKSLPWVAESPAALVRFIGLSELAGALGLILPSVTRVRPRLTALAAVGLVLVMALASLFHLSRGEAKAVPVNFVLGGLAAFVAWGRSKKAPIAHR
;
A
#
# COMPACT_ATOMS: atom_id res chain seq x y z
N MET A 1 25.21 -28.09 -36.77
CA MET A 1 25.75 -27.76 -35.43
C MET A 1 24.78 -26.77 -34.77
N ASN A 2 23.88 -27.26 -33.91
CA ASN A 2 22.86 -26.47 -33.23
C ASN A 2 23.50 -25.52 -32.22
N LYS A 3 23.18 -24.22 -32.31
CA LYS A 3 23.31 -23.28 -31.20
C LYS A 3 22.04 -22.44 -31.08
N VAL A 4 21.13 -22.97 -30.26
CA VAL A 4 20.34 -22.24 -29.27
C VAL A 4 19.58 -21.01 -29.79
N GLU A 5 18.45 -21.26 -30.45
CA GLU A 5 17.30 -20.36 -30.33
C GLU A 5 16.84 -20.42 -28.87
N ALA A 6 17.38 -19.54 -28.03
CA ALA A 6 16.81 -19.27 -26.73
C ALA A 6 15.45 -18.61 -26.97
N VAL A 7 14.41 -19.43 -27.05
CA VAL A 7 13.03 -18.98 -26.97
C VAL A 7 12.89 -18.27 -25.63
N GLU A 8 12.99 -16.94 -25.64
CA GLU A 8 12.52 -16.11 -24.53
C GLU A 8 11.05 -16.48 -24.33
N SER A 9 10.78 -17.32 -23.33
CA SER A 9 9.42 -17.69 -22.99
C SER A 9 8.70 -16.41 -22.58
N SER A 10 7.88 -15.86 -23.47
CA SER A 10 6.98 -14.77 -23.15
C SER A 10 5.90 -15.33 -22.23
N GLN A 11 6.23 -15.47 -20.95
CA GLN A 11 5.33 -15.91 -19.91
C GLN A 11 4.21 -14.87 -19.81
N THR A 12 3.07 -15.12 -20.47
CA THR A 12 1.86 -14.32 -20.28
C THR A 12 1.57 -14.26 -18.77
N PRO A 13 1.41 -13.06 -18.17
CA PRO A 13 1.11 -12.95 -16.75
C PRO A 13 -0.10 -13.84 -16.40
N SER A 14 0.01 -14.66 -15.36
CA SER A 14 -1.12 -15.53 -15.02
C SER A 14 -2.34 -14.67 -14.69
N LYS A 15 -3.47 -14.97 -15.34
CA LYS A 15 -4.72 -14.21 -15.15
C LYS A 15 -5.10 -14.14 -13.67
N ALA A 16 -4.86 -15.21 -12.93
CA ALA A 16 -5.07 -15.28 -11.48
C ALA A 16 -4.27 -14.22 -10.71
N VAL A 17 -2.97 -14.05 -11.00
CA VAL A 17 -2.14 -13.02 -10.35
C VAL A 17 -2.63 -11.63 -10.73
N HIS A 18 -3.03 -11.41 -11.98
CA HIS A 18 -3.57 -10.11 -12.40
C HIS A 18 -4.84 -9.71 -11.63
N TYR A 19 -5.81 -10.64 -11.50
CA TYR A 19 -7.02 -10.40 -10.72
C TYR A 19 -6.72 -10.23 -9.23
N GLY A 20 -5.84 -11.07 -8.67
CA GLY A 20 -5.43 -10.98 -7.27
C GLY A 20 -4.80 -9.62 -6.93
N LEU A 21 -3.98 -9.06 -7.82
CA LEU A 21 -3.39 -7.73 -7.63
C LEU A 21 -4.43 -6.62 -7.63
N TRP A 22 -5.45 -6.71 -8.49
CA TRP A 22 -6.54 -5.74 -8.50
C TRP A 22 -7.39 -5.80 -7.23
N VAL A 23 -7.73 -7.00 -6.77
CA VAL A 23 -8.46 -7.19 -5.51
C VAL A 23 -7.66 -6.60 -4.35
N ALA A 24 -6.36 -6.92 -4.26
CA ALA A 24 -5.50 -6.36 -3.23
C ALA A 24 -5.40 -4.83 -3.30
N GLN A 25 -5.24 -4.25 -4.50
CA GLN A 25 -5.20 -2.80 -4.70
C GLN A 25 -6.48 -2.10 -4.24
N VAL A 26 -7.64 -2.62 -4.66
CA VAL A 26 -8.93 -2.02 -4.29
C VAL A 26 -9.13 -2.11 -2.77
N LEU A 27 -8.87 -3.27 -2.18
CA LEU A 27 -8.97 -3.45 -0.74
C LEU A 27 -8.05 -2.48 0.03
N LEU A 28 -6.77 -2.42 -0.34
CA LEU A 28 -5.80 -1.52 0.28
C LEU A 28 -6.19 -0.06 0.09
N ALA A 29 -6.63 0.33 -1.11
CA ALA A 29 -7.04 1.69 -1.40
C ALA A 29 -8.27 2.12 -0.58
N LEU A 30 -9.23 1.23 -0.37
CA LEU A 30 -10.38 1.52 0.50
C LEU A 30 -9.96 1.66 1.96
N MET A 31 -9.15 0.72 2.46
CA MET A 31 -8.70 0.72 3.86
C MET A 31 -7.83 1.94 4.17
N PHE A 32 -6.79 2.18 3.37
CA PHE A 32 -5.89 3.33 3.55
C PHE A 32 -6.53 4.66 3.15
N GLY A 33 -7.46 4.65 2.20
CA GLY A 33 -8.24 5.84 1.85
C GLY A 33 -9.09 6.30 3.03
N MET A 34 -9.80 5.37 3.66
CA MET A 34 -10.61 5.67 4.86
C MET A 34 -9.74 6.04 6.06
N ALA A 35 -8.74 5.23 6.39
CA ALA A 35 -7.84 5.50 7.51
C ALA A 35 -7.08 6.83 7.34
N GLY A 36 -6.60 7.10 6.13
CA GLY A 36 -5.91 8.32 5.78
C GLY A 36 -6.82 9.55 5.83
N ALA A 37 -8.08 9.43 5.36
CA ALA A 37 -9.07 10.49 5.46
C ALA A 37 -9.39 10.84 6.93
N MET A 38 -9.62 9.84 7.78
CA MET A 38 -9.85 10.04 9.21
C MET A 38 -8.66 10.77 9.85
N LYS A 39 -7.44 10.29 9.63
CA LYS A 39 -6.22 10.90 10.17
C LYS A 39 -5.94 12.30 9.61
N SER A 40 -6.40 12.63 8.41
CA SER A 40 -6.16 13.92 7.77
C SER A 40 -7.19 14.98 8.13
N PHE A 41 -8.47 14.59 8.27
CA PHE A 41 -9.57 15.55 8.30
C PHE A 41 -10.34 15.56 9.62
N THR A 42 -10.33 14.48 10.42
CA THR A 42 -11.02 14.47 11.73
C THR A 42 -10.25 15.32 12.75
N PRO A 43 -10.90 16.14 13.59
CA PRO A 43 -10.24 16.87 14.67
C PRO A 43 -9.45 15.93 15.61
N ILE A 44 -8.25 16.34 16.03
CA ILE A 44 -7.34 15.47 16.80
C ILE A 44 -7.97 14.96 18.10
N GLY A 45 -8.67 15.84 18.84
CA GLY A 45 -9.34 15.46 20.09
C GLY A 45 -10.54 14.53 19.92
N GLU A 46 -11.12 14.45 18.72
CA GLU A 46 -12.15 13.45 18.40
C GLU A 46 -11.50 12.14 18.00
N LEU A 47 -10.47 12.20 17.15
CA LEU A 47 -9.73 11.04 16.68
C LEU A 47 -9.07 10.26 17.83
N SER A 48 -8.59 10.96 18.85
CA SER A 48 -7.97 10.35 20.03
C SER A 48 -8.92 9.49 20.88
N LYS A 49 -10.24 9.69 20.75
CA LYS A 49 -11.23 8.85 21.44
C LYS A 49 -11.26 7.42 20.91
N SER A 50 -10.93 7.24 19.64
CA SER A 50 -10.91 5.94 18.97
C SER A 50 -9.50 5.39 18.78
N LEU A 51 -8.50 6.26 18.72
CA LEU A 51 -7.09 5.93 18.51
C LEU A 51 -6.24 6.50 19.66
N PRO A 52 -6.03 5.76 20.77
CA PRO A 52 -5.36 6.28 21.96
C PRO A 52 -3.97 6.89 21.68
N TRP A 53 -3.19 6.28 20.77
CA TRP A 53 -1.85 6.78 20.39
C TRP A 53 -1.85 8.21 19.84
N VAL A 54 -2.98 8.70 19.32
CA VAL A 54 -3.13 10.06 18.79
C VAL A 54 -3.06 11.11 19.90
N ALA A 55 -3.54 10.81 21.10
CA ALA A 55 -3.48 11.73 22.24
C ALA A 55 -2.05 12.05 22.67
N GLU A 56 -1.15 11.08 22.49
CA GLU A 56 0.25 11.14 22.91
C GLU A 56 1.21 11.49 21.76
N SER A 57 0.67 11.79 20.57
CA SER A 57 1.45 12.06 19.37
C SER A 57 1.29 13.50 18.90
N PRO A 58 2.34 14.12 18.34
CA PRO A 58 2.21 15.43 17.73
C PRO A 58 1.16 15.42 16.61
N ALA A 59 0.25 16.41 16.61
CA ALA A 59 -0.80 16.51 15.60
C ALA A 59 -0.25 16.49 14.16
N ALA A 60 0.89 17.15 13.93
CA ALA A 60 1.56 17.18 12.63
C ALA A 60 1.96 15.77 12.15
N LEU A 61 2.43 14.89 13.04
CA LEU A 61 2.77 13.52 12.71
C LEU A 61 1.53 12.72 12.29
N VAL A 62 0.41 12.87 13.01
CA VAL A 62 -0.86 12.23 12.68
C VAL A 62 -1.34 12.66 11.29
N ARG A 63 -1.25 13.97 10.97
CA ARG A 63 -1.61 14.49 9.65
C ARG A 63 -0.67 13.98 8.55
N PHE A 64 0.62 13.93 8.82
CA PHE A 64 1.60 13.40 7.87
C PHE A 64 1.31 11.93 7.52
N ILE A 65 1.01 11.10 8.53
CA ILE A 65 0.63 9.70 8.32
C ILE A 65 -0.66 9.63 7.50
N GLY A 66 -1.68 10.40 7.86
CA GLY A 66 -2.96 10.40 7.15
C GLY A 66 -2.83 10.78 5.67
N LEU A 67 -2.08 11.85 5.38
CA LEU A 67 -1.84 12.30 4.00
C LEU A 67 -1.00 11.28 3.21
N SER A 68 -0.03 10.63 3.87
CA SER A 68 0.77 9.56 3.26
C SER A 68 -0.08 8.34 2.88
N GLU A 69 -1.00 7.94 3.76
CA GLU A 69 -1.95 6.84 3.51
C GLU A 69 -2.91 7.19 2.36
N LEU A 70 -3.44 8.43 2.33
CA LEU A 70 -4.28 8.91 1.22
C LEU A 70 -3.52 8.90 -0.11
N ALA A 71 -2.29 9.42 -0.12
CA ALA A 71 -1.45 9.42 -1.31
C ALA A 71 -1.16 7.99 -1.78
N GLY A 72 -0.91 7.06 -0.85
CA GLY A 72 -0.77 5.63 -1.14
C GLY A 72 -2.03 5.04 -1.77
N ALA A 73 -3.20 5.26 -1.17
CA ALA A 73 -4.48 4.77 -1.67
C ALA A 73 -4.80 5.28 -3.08
N LEU A 74 -4.62 6.58 -3.31
CA LEU A 74 -4.81 7.19 -4.64
C LEU A 74 -3.78 6.66 -5.64
N GLY A 75 -2.52 6.54 -5.24
CA GLY A 75 -1.44 6.02 -6.07
C GLY A 75 -1.62 4.54 -6.44
N LEU A 76 -2.31 3.76 -5.61
CA LEU A 76 -2.67 2.38 -5.93
C LEU A 76 -3.70 2.30 -7.07
N ILE A 77 -4.65 3.23 -7.16
CA ILE A 77 -5.79 3.13 -8.09
C ILE A 77 -5.64 4.02 -9.32
N LEU A 78 -5.34 5.31 -9.15
CA LEU A 78 -5.39 6.28 -10.24
C LEU A 78 -4.42 5.93 -11.39
N PRO A 79 -3.13 5.63 -11.18
CA PRO A 79 -2.21 5.28 -12.26
C PRO A 79 -2.58 3.95 -12.93
N SER A 80 -3.21 3.04 -12.17
CA SER A 80 -3.64 1.73 -12.67
C SER A 80 -4.86 1.82 -13.59
N VAL A 81 -5.84 2.65 -13.22
CA VAL A 81 -7.08 2.84 -14.01
C VAL A 81 -6.83 3.77 -15.19
N THR A 82 -6.15 4.90 -14.98
CA THR A 82 -5.88 5.88 -16.05
C THR A 82 -4.82 5.39 -17.03
N ARG A 83 -3.99 4.44 -16.61
CA ARG A 83 -2.79 3.96 -17.33
C ARG A 83 -1.74 5.04 -17.59
N VAL A 84 -1.80 6.16 -16.86
CA VAL A 84 -0.80 7.24 -16.89
C VAL A 84 0.29 6.91 -15.86
N ARG A 85 1.53 6.73 -16.33
CA ARG A 85 2.69 6.35 -15.51
C ARG A 85 2.38 5.21 -14.50
N PRO A 86 1.97 4.00 -14.94
CA PRO A 86 1.53 2.93 -14.03
C PRO A 86 2.56 2.45 -13.01
N ARG A 87 3.85 2.76 -13.22
CA ARG A 87 4.93 2.53 -12.23
C ARG A 87 4.67 3.24 -10.90
N LEU A 88 3.89 4.32 -10.89
CA LEU A 88 3.48 5.00 -9.66
C LEU A 88 2.66 4.10 -8.73
N THR A 89 1.92 3.12 -9.25
CA THR A 89 1.20 2.15 -8.42
C THR A 89 2.15 1.27 -7.61
N ALA A 90 3.25 0.81 -8.21
CA ALA A 90 4.25 0.04 -7.47
C ALA A 90 4.95 0.90 -6.40
N LEU A 91 5.27 2.16 -6.71
CA LEU A 91 5.87 3.08 -5.75
C LEU A 91 4.92 3.41 -4.59
N ALA A 92 3.64 3.63 -4.87
CA ALA A 92 2.62 3.84 -3.83
C ALA A 92 2.51 2.62 -2.90
N ALA A 93 2.53 1.41 -3.47
CA ALA A 93 2.54 0.18 -2.71
C ALA A 93 3.79 0.06 -1.80
N VAL A 94 4.98 0.40 -2.30
CA VAL A 94 6.21 0.46 -1.47
C VAL A 94 6.07 1.49 -0.35
N GLY A 95 5.50 2.66 -0.62
CA GLY A 95 5.22 3.66 0.40
C GLY A 95 4.32 3.12 1.52
N LEU A 96 3.25 2.41 1.17
CA LEU A 96 2.36 1.77 2.15
C LEU A 96 3.06 0.66 2.94
N VAL A 97 3.96 -0.12 2.32
CA VAL A 97 4.81 -1.08 3.04
C VAL A 97 5.65 -0.37 4.10
N LEU A 98 6.27 0.75 3.75
CA LEU A 98 7.08 1.54 4.69
C LEU A 98 6.21 2.11 5.83
N VAL A 99 5.01 2.63 5.53
CA VAL A 99 4.08 3.10 6.57
C VAL A 99 3.73 1.97 7.54
N MET A 100 3.46 0.75 7.04
CA MET A 100 3.15 -0.41 7.89
C MET A 100 4.35 -0.88 8.72
N ALA A 101 5.56 -0.87 8.15
CA ALA A 101 6.76 -1.21 8.90
C ALA A 101 7.01 -0.22 10.06
N LEU A 102 6.91 1.09 9.77
CA LEU A 102 7.06 2.14 10.77
C LEU A 102 5.95 2.08 11.83
N ALA A 103 4.71 1.84 11.42
CA ALA A 103 3.58 1.68 12.34
C ALA A 103 3.79 0.48 13.27
N SER A 104 4.26 -0.67 12.76
CA SER A 104 4.59 -1.83 13.60
C SER A 104 5.65 -1.50 14.63
N LEU A 105 6.73 -0.82 14.23
CA LEU A 105 7.80 -0.43 15.13
C LEU A 105 7.32 0.55 16.20
N PHE A 106 6.47 1.51 15.81
CA PHE A 106 5.84 2.47 16.72
C PHE A 106 4.91 1.80 17.75
N HIS A 107 4.07 0.87 17.33
CA HIS A 107 3.20 0.15 18.27
C HIS A 107 4.01 -0.78 19.19
N LEU A 108 5.06 -1.42 18.69
CA LEU A 108 5.96 -2.24 19.52
C LEU A 108 6.69 -1.42 20.58
N SER A 109 7.19 -0.22 20.25
CA SER A 109 7.87 0.64 21.21
C SER A 109 6.96 1.15 22.33
N ARG A 110 5.64 1.11 22.12
CA ARG A 110 4.59 1.44 23.09
C ARG A 110 4.03 0.23 23.84
N GLY A 111 4.54 -0.99 23.58
CA GLY A 111 4.01 -2.23 24.15
C GLY A 111 2.65 -2.66 23.57
N GLU A 112 2.21 -2.04 22.46
CA GLU A 112 0.93 -2.28 21.80
C GLU A 112 1.01 -3.41 20.75
N ALA A 113 1.57 -4.57 21.14
CA ALA A 113 1.83 -5.68 20.22
C ALA A 113 0.57 -6.21 19.49
N LYS A 114 -0.63 -5.96 20.02
CA LYS A 114 -1.90 -6.34 19.40
C LYS A 114 -2.17 -5.65 18.06
N ALA A 115 -1.57 -4.48 17.80
CA ALA A 115 -1.71 -3.77 16.52
C ALA A 115 -0.78 -4.31 15.42
N VAL A 116 0.24 -5.07 15.79
CA VAL A 116 1.30 -5.51 14.86
C VAL A 116 0.81 -6.51 13.80
N PRO A 117 -0.06 -7.50 14.12
CA PRO A 117 -0.56 -8.43 13.11
C PRO A 117 -1.29 -7.76 11.95
N VAL A 118 -2.12 -6.74 12.21
CA VAL A 118 -2.84 -6.04 11.12
C VAL A 118 -1.87 -5.30 10.21
N ASN A 119 -0.83 -4.67 10.78
CA ASN A 119 0.20 -4.00 10.00
C ASN A 119 0.99 -4.99 9.12
N PHE A 120 1.30 -6.18 9.64
CA PHE A 120 1.95 -7.22 8.84
C PHE A 120 1.07 -7.71 7.69
N VAL A 121 -0.22 -7.91 7.91
CA VAL A 121 -1.14 -8.35 6.86
C VAL A 121 -1.28 -7.27 5.77
N LEU A 122 -1.52 -6.02 6.16
CA LEU A 122 -1.65 -4.91 5.21
C LEU A 122 -0.34 -4.61 4.49
N GLY A 123 0.78 -4.63 5.20
CA GLY A 123 2.12 -4.48 4.64
C GLY A 123 2.45 -5.62 3.68
N GLY A 124 2.09 -6.86 4.00
CA GLY A 124 2.26 -8.01 3.13
C GLY A 124 1.45 -7.90 1.84
N LEU A 125 0.19 -7.49 1.92
CA LEU A 125 -0.64 -7.21 0.74
C LEU A 125 -0.06 -6.08 -0.11
N ALA A 126 0.42 -5.00 0.51
CA ALA A 126 1.07 -3.91 -0.20
C ALA A 126 2.38 -4.38 -0.88
N ALA A 127 3.18 -5.22 -0.22
CA ALA A 127 4.38 -5.81 -0.81
C ALA A 127 4.05 -6.73 -2.00
N PHE A 128 2.98 -7.51 -1.89
CA PHE A 128 2.46 -8.32 -3.00
C PHE A 128 2.09 -7.44 -4.21
N VAL A 129 1.40 -6.32 -3.98
CA VAL A 129 1.08 -5.36 -5.06
C VAL A 129 2.35 -4.73 -5.65
N ALA A 130 3.29 -4.28 -4.80
CA ALA A 130 4.54 -3.68 -5.23
C ALA A 130 5.34 -4.62 -6.15
N TRP A 131 5.52 -5.87 -5.72
CA TRP A 131 6.19 -6.90 -6.51
C TRP A 131 5.42 -7.22 -7.80
N GLY A 132 4.11 -7.48 -7.68
CA GLY A 132 3.28 -7.91 -8.79
C GLY A 132 3.19 -6.88 -9.90
N ARG A 133 3.01 -5.60 -9.56
CA ARG A 133 2.94 -4.50 -10.55
C ARG A 133 4.29 -4.05 -11.09
N SER A 134 5.39 -4.35 -10.40
CA SER A 134 6.73 -4.04 -10.90
C SER A 134 7.28 -5.10 -11.85
N LYS A 135 7.05 -6.38 -11.57
CA LYS A 135 7.75 -7.49 -12.25
C LYS A 135 6.81 -8.51 -12.90
N LYS A 136 5.74 -8.92 -12.22
CA LYS A 136 4.99 -10.13 -12.62
C LYS A 136 3.83 -9.84 -13.58
N ALA A 137 3.11 -8.75 -13.37
CA ALA A 137 1.95 -8.33 -14.14
C ALA A 137 1.89 -6.78 -14.22
N PRO A 138 2.88 -6.15 -14.88
CA PRO A 138 2.89 -4.71 -15.07
C PRO A 138 1.68 -4.25 -15.88
N ILE A 139 1.20 -3.05 -15.60
CA ILE A 139 0.12 -2.43 -16.35
C ILE A 139 0.73 -1.72 -17.55
N ALA A 140 0.24 -2.05 -18.76
CA ALA A 140 0.67 -1.41 -19.99
C ALA A 140 0.34 0.10 -19.95
N HIS A 141 1.30 0.91 -20.39
CA HIS A 141 1.07 2.34 -20.58
C HIS A 141 0.10 2.54 -21.75
N ARG A 142 -0.76 3.56 -21.65
CA ARG A 142 -1.65 3.96 -22.75
C ARG A 142 -0.95 4.89 -23.74
#